data_AF-A0A6L9YLN6-F1
#
_entry.id   AF-A0A6L9YLN6-F1
#
_cell.length_a   1.000
_cell.length_b   1.000
_cell.length_c   1.000
_cell.angle_alpha   90.00
_cell.angle_beta   90.00
_cell.angle_gamma   90.00
#
_symmetry.space_group_name_H-M   'P 1'
#
loop_
_entity.id
_entity.type
_entity.pdbx_description
1 polymer ?
#
loop_
_entity_poly.entity_id
_entity_poly.type
_entity_poly.pdbx_seq_one_letter_code
_entity_poly.pdbx_strand_id
1 'polypeptide(L)'
;MSNIDKITANEELFTELTPEQGAVVEGGLFILIDQIQAIKAGADFIGKDDTYITINGNKIWGDKSFSTGQTRTVNQGTSTPGSFARVQLFDKDRFSRDDRMGGFTAFNTFGSQRRARVSGSGSTYDIYYRAFA
;
A
#
# COMPACT_ATOMS: atom_id res chain seq x y z
N MET A 1 20.48 41.69 37.44
CA MET A 1 20.82 41.61 36.00
C MET A 1 20.26 40.29 35.49
N SER A 2 19.29 40.37 34.58
CA SER A 2 18.61 39.22 33.98
C SER A 2 19.49 38.65 32.87
N ASN A 3 19.99 37.44 33.05
CA ASN A 3 20.52 36.65 31.95
C ASN A 3 19.37 35.80 31.44
N ILE A 4 18.74 36.28 30.37
CA ILE A 4 17.78 35.51 29.61
C ILE A 4 18.60 34.48 28.84
N ASP A 5 18.45 33.20 29.20
CA ASP A 5 18.90 32.04 28.43
C ASP A 5 18.12 32.00 27.10
N LYS A 6 18.51 32.88 26.19
CA LYS A 6 18.13 32.86 24.78
C LYS A 6 19.12 31.93 24.10
N ILE A 7 18.60 30.95 23.36
CA ILE A 7 19.30 29.99 22.49
C ILE A 7 19.53 28.62 23.16
N THR A 8 18.46 27.87 23.43
CA THR A 8 18.50 26.38 23.37
C THR A 8 17.11 25.70 23.29
N ALA A 9 16.02 26.43 22.99
CA ALA A 9 14.67 25.82 22.94
C ALA A 9 14.17 25.51 21.52
N ASN A 10 14.92 25.87 20.48
CA ASN A 10 14.45 25.78 19.09
C ASN A 10 14.96 24.55 18.32
N GLU A 11 15.89 23.78 18.86
CA GLU A 11 16.46 22.60 18.18
C GLU A 11 15.71 21.29 18.52
N GLU A 12 14.91 21.27 19.59
CA GLU A 12 14.16 20.08 20.02
C GLU A 12 12.70 20.03 19.52
N LEU A 13 12.26 21.03 18.74
CA LEU A 13 10.85 21.17 18.34
C LEU A 13 10.53 20.66 16.94
N PHE A 14 11.32 19.73 16.41
CA PHE A 14 10.99 18.96 15.22
C PHE A 14 10.94 17.49 15.60
N THR A 15 9.87 17.09 16.30
CA THR A 15 9.54 15.67 16.37
C THR A 15 9.18 15.23 14.95
N GLU A 16 10.03 14.41 14.32
CA GLU A 16 9.68 13.77 13.06
C GLU A 16 8.39 12.97 13.28
N LEU A 17 7.32 13.40 12.63
CA LEU A 17 6.05 12.68 12.64
C LEU A 17 6.24 11.39 11.85
N THR A 18 5.67 10.28 12.34
CA THR A 18 5.59 9.07 11.51
C THR A 18 4.74 9.36 10.26
N PRO A 19 4.90 8.64 9.15
CA PRO A 19 4.07 8.84 7.95
C PRO A 19 2.57 8.82 8.22
N GLU A 20 2.13 8.00 9.18
CA GLU A 20 0.75 7.97 9.68
C GLU A 20 0.35 9.28 10.35
N GLN A 21 1.21 9.80 11.25
CA GLN A 21 0.97 11.06 11.95
C GLN A 21 1.05 12.27 11.02
N GLY A 22 1.95 12.26 10.04
CA GLY A 22 2.08 13.29 9.01
C GLY A 22 0.84 13.37 8.13
N ALA A 23 0.28 12.22 7.71
CA ALA A 23 -0.94 12.19 6.91
C ALA A 23 -2.13 12.84 7.62
N VAL A 24 -2.28 12.60 8.94
CA VAL A 24 -3.35 13.21 9.75
C VAL A 24 -3.21 14.73 9.85
N VAL A 25 -1.97 15.22 9.95
CA VAL A 25 -1.68 16.66 10.08
C VAL A 25 -1.83 17.40 8.74
N GLU A 26 -1.42 16.77 7.64
CA GLU A 26 -1.41 17.40 6.30
C GLU A 26 -2.70 17.19 5.50
N GLY A 27 -3.66 16.39 6.00
CA GLY A 27 -4.95 16.15 5.36
C GLY A 27 -4.94 15.06 4.28
N GLY A 28 -4.06 14.07 4.43
CA GLY A 28 -3.91 12.93 3.52
C GLY A 28 -4.39 11.59 4.10
N LEU A 29 -4.16 10.52 3.35
CA LEU A 29 -4.39 9.14 3.79
C LEU A 29 -3.09 8.35 3.71
N PHE A 30 -2.62 7.85 4.85
CA PHE A 30 -1.61 6.80 4.88
C PHE A 30 -2.30 5.44 4.75
N ILE A 31 -1.90 4.65 3.77
CA ILE A 31 -2.39 3.28 3.57
C ILE A 31 -1.23 2.31 3.77
N LEU A 32 -1.49 1.23 4.50
CA LEU A 32 -0.58 0.13 4.76
C LEU A 32 -1.19 -1.16 4.25
N ILE A 33 -0.49 -1.85 3.33
CA ILE A 33 -0.85 -3.20 2.91
C ILE A 33 -0.13 -4.18 3.83
N ASP A 34 -0.88 -4.96 4.62
CA ASP A 34 -0.33 -5.91 5.57
C ASP A 34 0.08 -7.22 4.85
N GLN A 35 -0.83 -7.79 4.08
CA GLN A 35 -0.62 -9.06 3.39
C GLN A 35 -1.51 -9.19 2.15
N ILE A 36 -1.14 -10.13 1.28
CA ILE A 36 -1.86 -10.50 0.07
C ILE A 36 -1.93 -12.03 -0.06
N GLN A 37 -3.07 -12.54 -0.53
CA GLN A 37 -3.30 -13.96 -0.78
C GLN A 37 -3.86 -14.18 -2.18
N ALA A 38 -3.22 -15.06 -2.95
CA ALA A 38 -3.76 -15.58 -4.20
C ALA A 38 -4.88 -16.57 -3.88
N ILE A 39 -6.13 -16.21 -4.13
CA ILE A 39 -7.25 -17.15 -4.10
C ILE A 39 -7.24 -18.02 -5.35
N LYS A 40 -6.87 -17.42 -6.48
CA LYS A 40 -6.61 -18.09 -7.76
C LYS A 40 -5.55 -17.29 -8.51
N ALA A 41 -4.43 -17.93 -8.85
CA ALA A 41 -3.48 -17.42 -9.83
C ALA A 41 -3.85 -17.95 -11.22
N GLY A 42 -3.63 -17.15 -12.26
CA GLY A 42 -4.05 -17.46 -13.62
C GLY A 42 -4.08 -16.27 -14.57
N ALA A 43 -3.22 -15.27 -14.34
CA ALA A 43 -2.98 -14.18 -15.29
C ALA A 43 -2.16 -14.70 -16.47
N ASP A 44 -1.14 -15.51 -16.19
CA ASP A 44 -0.44 -16.29 -17.20
C ASP A 44 -1.26 -17.45 -17.77
N PHE A 45 -1.17 -17.66 -19.10
CA PHE A 45 -1.73 -18.85 -19.76
C PHE A 45 -1.10 -20.16 -19.23
N ILE A 46 0.19 -20.12 -18.91
CA ILE A 46 0.93 -21.20 -18.24
C ILE A 46 1.88 -20.53 -17.26
N GLY A 47 1.65 -20.68 -15.96
CA GLY A 47 2.60 -20.13 -15.00
C GLY A 47 2.00 -19.76 -13.66
N LYS A 48 2.73 -18.91 -12.97
CA LYS A 48 2.41 -18.32 -11.68
C LYS A 48 2.40 -16.83 -11.90
N ASP A 49 1.42 -16.13 -11.34
CA ASP A 49 1.40 -14.67 -11.44
C ASP A 49 2.65 -14.08 -10.75
N ASP A 50 3.44 -13.28 -11.45
CA ASP A 50 4.47 -12.39 -10.95
C ASP A 50 3.85 -11.07 -10.49
N THR A 51 3.17 -11.14 -9.34
CA THR A 51 2.33 -10.06 -8.81
C THR A 51 3.12 -8.86 -8.26
N TYR A 52 2.65 -7.66 -8.57
CA TYR A 52 3.02 -6.42 -7.89
C TYR A 52 1.82 -5.52 -7.56
N ILE A 53 2.03 -4.61 -6.60
CA ILE A 53 1.01 -3.68 -6.10
C ILE A 53 1.40 -2.25 -6.46
N THR A 54 0.43 -1.49 -6.96
CA THR A 54 0.55 -0.03 -7.09
C THR A 54 -0.47 0.68 -6.21
N ILE A 55 -0.08 1.86 -5.73
CA ILE A 55 -0.95 2.80 -5.01
C ILE A 55 -0.87 4.14 -5.75
N ASN A 56 -2.02 4.61 -6.25
CA ASN A 56 -2.13 5.79 -7.10
C ASN A 56 -1.16 5.76 -8.31
N GLY A 57 -0.92 4.56 -8.86
CA GLY A 57 -0.03 4.34 -10.01
C GLY A 57 1.45 4.13 -9.64
N ASN A 58 1.85 4.38 -8.40
CA ASN A 58 3.21 4.15 -7.93
C ASN A 58 3.34 2.73 -7.39
N LYS A 59 4.31 1.96 -7.90
CA LYS A 59 4.61 0.61 -7.39
C LYS A 59 5.21 0.69 -5.99
N ILE A 60 4.61 -0.02 -5.04
CA ILE A 60 5.06 -0.05 -3.64
C ILE A 60 5.62 -1.41 -3.20
N TRP A 61 5.29 -2.48 -3.94
CA TRP A 61 5.69 -3.85 -3.60
C TRP A 61 5.58 -4.77 -4.82
N GLY A 62 6.38 -5.84 -4.88
CA GLY A 62 6.48 -6.80 -6.00
C GLY A 62 7.93 -6.98 -6.45
N ASP A 63 8.27 -7.67 -7.54
CA ASP A 63 7.51 -8.64 -8.34
C ASP A 63 7.63 -10.00 -7.66
N LYS A 64 6.52 -10.57 -7.18
CA LYS A 64 6.56 -11.83 -6.43
C LYS A 64 5.67 -12.85 -7.09
N SER A 65 6.25 -14.01 -7.38
CA SER A 65 5.53 -15.15 -7.93
C SER A 65 4.52 -15.75 -6.94
N PHE A 66 3.30 -16.02 -7.40
CA PHE A 66 2.21 -16.64 -6.65
C PHE A 66 1.66 -17.89 -7.35
N SER A 67 1.54 -18.96 -6.58
CA SER A 67 0.62 -20.05 -6.89
C SER A 67 -0.74 -19.82 -6.22
N THR A 68 -1.80 -20.41 -6.78
CA THR A 68 -3.11 -20.49 -6.13
C THR A 68 -3.00 -20.98 -4.68
N GLY A 69 -3.64 -20.26 -3.76
CA GLY A 69 -3.65 -20.52 -2.32
C GLY A 69 -2.49 -19.88 -1.55
N GLN A 70 -1.49 -19.32 -2.23
CA GLN A 70 -0.30 -18.77 -1.58
C GLN A 70 -0.58 -17.39 -0.96
N THR A 71 -0.04 -17.18 0.24
CA THR A 71 -0.07 -15.89 0.96
C THR A 71 1.35 -15.33 1.07
N ARG A 72 1.48 -14.01 1.01
CA ARG A 72 2.72 -13.30 1.34
C ARG A 72 2.44 -12.07 2.18
N THR A 73 3.32 -11.84 3.15
CA THR A 73 3.39 -10.58 3.88
C THR A 73 3.89 -9.47 2.96
N VAL A 74 3.27 -8.30 3.07
CA VAL A 74 3.64 -7.09 2.34
C VAL A 74 4.29 -6.09 3.30
N ASN A 75 3.57 -5.68 4.35
CA ASN A 75 4.00 -4.68 5.34
C ASN A 75 4.65 -3.44 4.71
N GLN A 76 4.03 -2.90 3.66
CA GLN A 76 4.47 -1.70 2.95
C GLN A 76 3.32 -0.72 2.83
N GLY A 77 3.62 0.55 3.06
CA GLY A 77 2.63 1.62 3.05
C GLY A 77 3.14 2.90 2.43
N THR A 78 2.23 3.82 2.13
CA THR A 78 2.56 5.12 1.56
C THR A 78 1.48 6.15 1.90
N SER A 79 1.89 7.40 2.00
CA SER A 79 0.98 8.53 2.16
C SER A 79 0.43 8.96 0.80
N THR A 80 -0.83 9.38 0.80
CA THR A 80 -1.51 9.93 -0.37
C THR A 80 -2.08 11.30 -0.02
N PRO A 81 -2.02 12.29 -0.92
CA PRO A 81 -2.44 13.67 -0.63
C PRO A 81 -3.97 13.86 -0.57
N GLY A 82 -4.76 12.78 -0.65
CA GLY A 82 -6.21 12.84 -0.63
C GLY A 82 -6.79 11.85 0.38
N SER A 83 -8.12 11.85 0.50
CA SER A 83 -8.85 10.99 1.44
C SER A 83 -8.99 9.52 0.99
N PHE A 84 -8.35 9.15 -0.12
CA PHE A 84 -8.43 7.81 -0.69
C PHE A 84 -7.12 7.40 -1.38
N ALA A 85 -6.92 6.08 -1.45
CA ALA A 85 -5.83 5.45 -2.17
C ALA A 85 -6.38 4.46 -3.21
N ARG A 86 -5.94 4.57 -4.46
CA ARG A 86 -6.28 3.60 -5.52
C ARG A 86 -5.26 2.49 -5.52
N VAL A 87 -5.65 1.32 -5.04
CA VAL A 87 -4.80 0.12 -4.99
C VAL A 87 -5.08 -0.73 -6.23
N GLN A 88 -4.04 -1.11 -6.96
CA GLN A 88 -4.18 -1.98 -8.12
C GLN A 88 -3.15 -3.12 -8.07
N LEU A 89 -3.55 -4.29 -8.58
CA LEU A 89 -2.67 -5.43 -8.79
C LEU A 89 -2.39 -5.60 -10.27
N PHE A 90 -1.17 -6.02 -10.54
CA PHE A 90 -0.72 -6.35 -11.87
C PHE A 90 0.12 -7.62 -11.83
N ASP A 91 0.02 -8.39 -12.89
CA ASP A 91 0.92 -9.47 -13.21
C ASP A 91 2.02 -8.95 -14.13
N LYS A 92 3.28 -9.22 -13.81
CA LYS A 92 4.39 -8.71 -14.60
C LYS A 92 4.70 -9.62 -15.77
N ASP A 93 4.67 -9.04 -16.95
CA ASP A 93 5.06 -9.71 -18.17
C ASP A 93 6.47 -9.34 -18.62
N ARG A 94 7.21 -10.33 -19.15
CA ARG A 94 8.58 -10.07 -19.66
C ARG A 94 8.60 -9.48 -21.06
N PHE A 95 7.61 -9.81 -21.89
CA PHE A 95 7.59 -9.47 -23.32
C PHE A 95 6.28 -8.83 -23.80
N SER A 96 5.36 -8.56 -22.88
CA SER A 96 4.06 -7.93 -23.12
C SER A 96 3.78 -6.86 -22.08
N ARG A 97 2.60 -6.23 -22.17
CA ARG A 97 2.12 -5.30 -21.16
C ARG A 97 1.64 -6.10 -19.95
N ASP A 98 2.05 -5.65 -18.77
CA ASP A 98 1.58 -6.19 -17.51
C ASP A 98 0.05 -6.27 -17.42
N ASP A 99 -0.43 -7.43 -16.97
CA ASP A 99 -1.84 -7.76 -16.92
C ASP A 99 -2.50 -7.20 -15.66
N ARG A 100 -3.54 -6.37 -15.82
CA ARG A 100 -4.25 -5.81 -14.67
C ARG A 100 -5.12 -6.87 -13.99
N MET A 101 -4.67 -7.34 -12.83
CA MET A 101 -5.35 -8.35 -12.01
C MET A 101 -6.44 -7.79 -11.08
N GLY A 102 -6.80 -6.51 -11.22
CA GLY A 102 -7.88 -5.86 -10.50
C GLY A 102 -7.41 -4.73 -9.57
N GLY A 103 -8.33 -4.20 -8.77
CA GLY A 103 -8.02 -3.11 -7.84
C GLY A 103 -9.24 -2.60 -7.09
N PHE A 104 -9.00 -1.79 -6.07
CA PHE A 104 -10.03 -1.18 -5.24
C PHE A 104 -9.62 0.23 -4.81
N THR A 105 -10.59 1.01 -4.33
CA THR A 105 -10.33 2.30 -3.69
C THR A 105 -10.43 2.13 -2.18
N ALA A 106 -9.34 2.42 -1.48
CA ALA A 106 -9.28 2.41 -0.03
C ALA A 106 -9.60 3.80 0.52
N PHE A 107 -10.36 3.83 1.60
CA PHE A 107 -10.61 5.02 2.43
C PHE A 107 -10.11 4.76 3.84
N ASN A 108 -10.13 5.78 4.70
CA ASN A 108 -9.76 5.65 6.11
C ASN A 108 -10.45 4.44 6.76
N THR A 109 -9.67 3.59 7.42
CA THR A 109 -10.18 2.44 8.17
C THR A 109 -10.04 2.64 9.68
N PHE A 110 -9.58 3.81 10.13
CA PHE A 110 -9.24 4.12 11.52
C PHE A 110 -8.25 3.09 12.08
N GLY A 111 -7.30 2.66 11.23
CA GLY A 111 -6.31 1.63 11.58
C GLY A 111 -6.87 0.21 11.72
N SER A 112 -8.17 -0.02 11.53
CA SER A 112 -8.74 -1.37 11.54
C SER A 112 -8.39 -2.11 10.26
N GLN A 113 -7.96 -3.37 10.37
CA GLN A 113 -7.66 -4.18 9.19
C GLN A 113 -8.94 -4.47 8.41
N ARG A 114 -8.87 -4.28 7.09
CA ARG A 114 -9.92 -4.56 6.12
C ARG A 114 -9.40 -5.54 5.07
N ARG A 115 -10.33 -6.27 4.47
CA ARG A 115 -10.06 -7.18 3.35
C ARG A 115 -10.77 -6.66 2.10
N ALA A 116 -10.01 -6.44 1.03
CA ALA A 116 -10.54 -6.21 -0.30
C ALA A 116 -10.30 -7.45 -1.17
N ARG A 117 -11.33 -7.94 -1.84
CA ARG A 117 -11.20 -8.96 -2.89
C ARG A 117 -11.16 -8.29 -4.24
N VAL A 118 -10.16 -8.63 -5.05
CA VAL A 118 -9.99 -8.13 -6.42
C VAL A 118 -9.86 -9.29 -7.39
N SER A 119 -10.30 -9.08 -8.62
CA SER A 119 -10.16 -10.03 -9.71
C SER A 119 -9.95 -9.33 -11.05
N GLY A 120 -9.24 -10.00 -11.95
CA GLY A 120 -8.84 -9.49 -13.26
C GLY A 120 -7.89 -10.47 -13.94
N SER A 121 -7.85 -10.45 -15.28
CA SER A 121 -7.02 -11.33 -16.11
C SER A 121 -7.06 -12.83 -15.75
N GLY A 122 -8.16 -13.32 -15.15
CA GLY A 122 -8.27 -14.74 -14.74
C GLY A 122 -7.86 -15.04 -13.30
N SER A 123 -7.22 -14.10 -12.61
CA SER A 123 -6.79 -14.20 -11.22
C SER A 123 -7.78 -13.63 -10.22
N THR A 124 -7.64 -14.01 -8.95
CA THR A 124 -8.41 -13.50 -7.81
C THR A 124 -7.53 -13.44 -6.57
N TYR A 125 -7.51 -12.28 -5.91
CA TYR A 125 -6.69 -12.03 -4.73
C TYR A 125 -7.49 -11.41 -3.59
N ASP A 126 -7.10 -11.75 -2.37
CA ASP A 126 -7.41 -11.00 -1.16
C ASP A 126 -6.25 -10.11 -0.77
N ILE A 127 -6.55 -8.84 -0.53
CA ILE A 127 -5.60 -7.85 -0.01
C ILE A 127 -6.09 -7.40 1.35
N TYR A 128 -5.22 -7.51 2.35
CA TYR A 128 -5.49 -7.09 3.72
C TYR A 128 -4.72 -5.81 3.98
N TYR A 129 -5.43 -4.77 4.42
CA TYR A 129 -4.88 -3.42 4.52
C TYR A 129 -5.47 -2.65 5.70
N ARG A 130 -4.76 -1.61 6.10
CA ARG A 130 -5.20 -0.58 7.05
C ARG A 130 -4.99 0.79 6.43
N ALA A 131 -5.80 1.77 6.80
CA ALA A 131 -5.61 3.13 6.38
C ALA A 131 -5.93 4.12 7.51
N PHE A 132 -5.23 5.25 7.49
CA PHE A 132 -5.19 6.26 8.53
C PHE A 132 -5.25 7.63 7.86
N ALA A 133 -6.20 8.45 8.27
CA ALA A 133 -6.36 9.85 7.86
C ALA A 133 -6.76 10.66 9.09
#